data_AF-U5HHB6-F1
#
_entry.id   AF-U5HHB6-F1
#
_cell.length_a   1.000
_cell.length_b   1.000
_cell.length_c   1.000
_cell.angle_alpha   90.00
_cell.angle_beta   90.00
_cell.angle_gamma   90.00
#
_symmetry.space_group_name_H-M   'P 1'
#
loop_
_entity.id
_entity.type
_entity.pdbx_description
1 polymer ?
#
loop_
_entity_poly.entity_id
_entity_poly.type
_entity_poly.pdbx_seq_one_letter_code
_entity_poly.pdbx_strand_id
1 'polypeptide(L)'
;MPSSDRSNDVASAAYSDKTGGECEFRSLIDFNNHSPSTTLFSHPSPPRAVAMIPPSPPRPFSALYSSHMMPYSRLDASSIVKEAEMQAPTDEKRNPWSAQNQKRKAHRRSLYVVVIVSFLIAGAIAGGIAGCHFTKSGPRANRSRSDDASSNSGTPINGTNLTAPPFIPIPATAQVVRSKPSDPSQFEPDRRLTRSFYGLTYTPYQAQEPNCLVSQLNVTEDVQLLSQLTTRLRLVDVACNQSQMVLQAIRETRVLMGVYLGFGLGQDQSRIERQKQTVWAAIRAFGGNGVRGIVVGNDYVLHSANRQRATQILTNHVSDLKARLNDLPLIRTVPVGTAEDAFSISPQLVAGVDFIMANTQPVFSGIPSLQASTWITSTYNTQVLPKIEAQLPRRPHFASFVTQIGWPTDALPLVNPAMAYMPAVPGVEGLQNLLDGFLCQANQQRMKYFFASAYDEPWKTYLGGFEPYWGLFDSNKQLKNLTLPLCTMDAVEHH
;
A
#
# COMPACT_ATOMS: atom_id res chain seq x y z
N MET A 1 22.41 28.66 -48.76
CA MET A 1 22.31 29.95 -49.46
C MET A 1 23.56 30.10 -50.32
N PRO A 2 23.46 30.62 -51.56
CA PRO A 2 22.26 30.89 -52.39
C PRO A 2 21.49 29.57 -52.72
N SER A 3 20.28 29.44 -53.31
CA SER A 3 19.34 30.23 -54.14
C SER A 3 19.75 30.49 -55.60
N SER A 4 18.98 30.12 -56.64
CA SER A 4 17.69 29.38 -56.75
C SER A 4 17.67 28.58 -58.10
N ASP A 5 16.63 28.23 -58.88
CA ASP A 5 15.21 28.62 -59.01
C ASP A 5 14.38 27.61 -59.88
N ARG A 6 13.13 27.96 -60.24
CA ARG A 6 12.26 27.45 -61.34
C ARG A 6 11.64 26.03 -61.34
N SER A 7 10.42 26.00 -60.79
CA SER A 7 9.14 25.69 -61.47
C SER A 7 8.82 24.30 -62.08
N ASN A 8 7.77 23.68 -61.50
CA ASN A 8 6.55 23.10 -62.11
C ASN A 8 6.61 22.28 -63.42
N ASP A 9 5.96 21.10 -63.43
CA ASP A 9 4.59 21.03 -63.99
C ASP A 9 3.76 19.80 -63.51
N VAL A 10 2.48 19.73 -63.94
CA VAL A 10 1.42 18.85 -63.38
C VAL A 10 1.01 17.69 -64.31
N ALA A 11 0.65 16.53 -63.74
CA ALA A 11 -0.16 15.49 -64.40
C ALA A 11 -1.06 14.74 -63.40
N SER A 12 -2.21 14.20 -63.86
CA SER A 12 -3.34 13.83 -63.00
C SER A 12 -3.76 12.34 -63.04
N ALA A 13 -4.44 11.96 -61.97
CA ALA A 13 -5.24 10.75 -61.69
C ALA A 13 -5.73 9.84 -62.84
N ALA A 14 -5.78 8.54 -62.53
CA ALA A 14 -6.73 7.57 -63.08
C ALA A 14 -7.19 6.59 -61.99
N TYR A 15 -8.41 6.05 -62.11
CA TYR A 15 -9.09 5.19 -61.12
C TYR A 15 -9.62 3.95 -61.84
N SER A 16 -9.44 2.75 -61.27
CA SER A 16 -10.13 1.54 -61.74
C SER A 16 -10.19 0.47 -60.65
N ASP A 17 -11.41 0.12 -60.24
CA ASP A 17 -11.69 -1.20 -59.66
C ASP A 17 -11.44 -2.31 -60.69
N LYS A 18 -11.09 -3.52 -60.22
CA LYS A 18 -11.98 -4.70 -60.33
C LYS A 18 -11.42 -5.99 -59.70
N THR A 19 -12.24 -6.56 -58.81
CA THR A 19 -12.53 -8.00 -58.60
C THR A 19 -11.39 -9.02 -58.52
N GLY A 20 -11.38 -9.73 -57.38
CA GLY A 20 -11.53 -11.20 -57.39
C GLY A 20 -10.25 -12.04 -57.46
N GLY A 21 -9.85 -12.59 -56.32
CA GLY A 21 -8.77 -13.56 -56.21
C GLY A 21 -8.88 -14.39 -54.94
N GLU A 22 -9.73 -15.42 -54.95
CA GLU A 22 -9.74 -16.46 -53.91
C GLU A 22 -8.56 -17.41 -54.12
N CYS A 23 -7.96 -17.88 -53.02
CA CYS A 23 -7.11 -19.08 -52.99
C CYS A 23 -7.29 -19.78 -51.63
N GLU A 24 -7.50 -21.09 -51.64
CA GLU A 24 -7.93 -21.87 -50.47
C GLU A 24 -6.95 -21.88 -49.30
N PHE A 25 -7.50 -21.77 -48.09
CA PHE A 25 -6.93 -22.42 -46.91
C PHE A 25 -7.11 -23.94 -47.05
N ARG A 26 -6.05 -24.75 -46.90
CA ARG A 26 -6.19 -26.20 -46.63
C ARG A 26 -5.41 -26.64 -45.40
N SER A 27 -6.18 -27.07 -44.41
CA SER A 27 -5.69 -27.73 -43.20
C SER A 27 -5.37 -29.20 -43.49
N LEU A 28 -4.17 -29.64 -43.13
CA LEU A 28 -3.81 -31.05 -42.92
C LEU A 28 -2.74 -31.15 -41.82
N ILE A 29 -3.16 -31.56 -40.62
CA ILE A 29 -2.30 -32.24 -39.65
C ILE A 29 -3.03 -33.53 -39.29
N ASP A 30 -2.41 -34.66 -39.58
CA ASP A 30 -3.00 -35.99 -39.41
C ASP A 30 -2.74 -36.54 -37.99
N PHE A 31 -3.71 -37.28 -37.46
CA PHE A 31 -3.62 -37.97 -36.18
C PHE A 31 -3.53 -39.47 -36.43
N ASN A 32 -2.35 -40.08 -36.21
CA ASN A 32 -2.30 -41.53 -36.03
C ASN A 32 -1.23 -42.00 -35.04
N ASN A 33 -1.60 -43.05 -34.31
CA ASN A 33 -0.77 -43.73 -33.32
C ASN A 33 0.34 -44.53 -34.01
N HIS A 34 1.44 -44.81 -33.29
CA HIS A 34 2.07 -46.14 -33.26
C HIS A 34 2.90 -46.28 -31.97
N SER A 35 2.76 -47.41 -31.28
CA SER A 35 3.57 -47.78 -30.11
C SER A 35 4.41 -49.01 -30.41
N PRO A 36 5.65 -49.08 -29.91
CA PRO A 36 6.35 -50.35 -29.69
C PRO A 36 6.67 -50.59 -28.20
N SER A 37 6.94 -51.85 -27.86
CA SER A 37 6.91 -52.38 -26.49
C SER A 37 8.19 -52.20 -25.65
N THR A 38 8.03 -52.42 -24.34
CA THR A 38 9.08 -52.47 -23.31
C THR A 38 10.14 -53.57 -23.52
N THR A 39 11.40 -53.23 -23.24
CA THR A 39 12.47 -54.19 -22.87
C THR A 39 13.25 -53.67 -21.64
N LEU A 40 13.76 -54.58 -20.81
CA LEU A 40 14.34 -54.25 -19.51
C LEU A 40 15.75 -53.64 -19.60
N PHE A 41 16.03 -52.65 -18.74
CA PHE A 41 17.38 -52.39 -18.21
C PHE A 41 17.31 -52.04 -16.72
N SER A 42 18.38 -52.36 -15.99
CA SER A 42 18.44 -52.37 -14.53
C SER A 42 18.62 -50.98 -13.90
N HIS A 43 17.93 -50.72 -12.77
CA HIS A 43 18.17 -49.55 -11.95
C HIS A 43 19.61 -49.52 -11.38
N PRO A 44 20.33 -48.38 -11.47
CA PRO A 44 21.43 -48.11 -10.55
C PRO A 44 20.86 -47.65 -9.19
N SER A 45 21.43 -48.15 -8.10
CA SER A 45 21.06 -47.75 -6.73
C SER A 45 21.30 -46.24 -6.50
N PRO A 46 20.48 -45.55 -5.69
CA PRO A 46 20.75 -44.18 -5.32
C PRO A 46 22.08 -44.07 -4.56
N PRO A 47 22.90 -43.03 -4.79
CA PRO A 47 24.12 -42.82 -4.04
C PRO A 47 23.80 -42.62 -2.55
N ARG A 48 24.64 -43.19 -1.67
CA ARG A 48 24.52 -42.98 -0.22
C ARG A 48 24.52 -41.48 0.09
N ALA A 49 23.58 -41.04 0.93
CA ALA A 49 23.56 -39.68 1.43
C ALA A 49 24.84 -39.41 2.23
N VAL A 50 25.76 -38.66 1.63
CA VAL A 50 26.82 -37.98 2.39
C VAL A 50 26.13 -36.95 3.27
N ALA A 51 26.40 -36.99 4.56
CA ALA A 51 25.85 -36.04 5.51
C ALA A 51 26.42 -34.64 5.22
N MET A 52 25.77 -33.89 4.34
CA MET A 52 25.99 -32.46 4.20
C MET A 52 25.63 -31.81 5.53
N ILE A 53 26.65 -31.37 6.28
CA ILE A 53 26.47 -30.41 7.36
C ILE A 53 25.73 -29.23 6.73
N PRO A 54 24.50 -28.88 7.16
CA PRO A 54 23.78 -27.79 6.56
C PRO A 54 24.61 -26.52 6.72
N PRO A 55 24.75 -25.68 5.67
CA PRO A 55 25.41 -24.39 5.84
C PRO A 55 24.70 -23.64 6.96
N SER A 56 25.48 -23.10 7.90
CA SER A 56 24.95 -22.39 9.06
C SER A 56 23.85 -21.42 8.63
N PRO A 57 22.67 -21.42 9.27
CA PRO A 57 21.56 -20.59 8.82
C PRO A 57 22.04 -19.14 8.70
N PRO A 58 21.72 -18.44 7.60
CA PRO A 58 22.12 -17.05 7.44
C PRO A 58 21.61 -16.27 8.66
N ARG A 59 22.48 -15.41 9.21
CA ARG A 59 22.14 -14.63 10.42
C ARG A 59 20.77 -13.97 10.21
N PRO A 60 19.83 -14.11 11.16
CA PRO A 60 18.46 -13.63 10.96
C PRO A 60 18.46 -12.14 10.60
N PHE A 61 17.50 -11.70 9.79
CA PHE A 61 17.40 -10.30 9.34
C PHE A 61 17.35 -9.29 10.51
N SER A 62 16.90 -9.71 11.69
CA SER A 62 16.99 -8.95 12.94
C SER A 62 18.43 -8.53 13.29
N ALA A 63 19.45 -9.24 12.83
CA ALA A 63 20.86 -8.83 12.98
C ALA A 63 21.20 -7.59 12.14
N LEU A 64 20.54 -7.33 11.01
CA LEU A 64 20.70 -6.08 10.26
C LEU A 64 19.94 -4.95 10.97
N TYR A 65 18.65 -5.12 11.26
CA TYR A 65 17.85 -4.13 11.99
C TYR A 65 18.47 -3.77 13.37
N SER A 66 18.95 -4.75 14.13
CA SER A 66 19.52 -4.54 15.47
C SER A 66 20.99 -4.11 15.49
N SER A 67 21.72 -4.16 14.36
CA SER A 67 23.08 -3.59 14.26
C SER A 67 23.12 -2.25 13.51
N HIS A 68 22.11 -1.95 12.70
CA HIS A 68 21.97 -0.71 11.94
C HIS A 68 20.82 0.17 12.45
N MET A 69 20.25 -0.13 13.62
CA MET A 69 19.70 0.89 14.51
C MET A 69 20.83 1.83 14.92
N MET A 70 21.08 2.81 14.05
CA MET A 70 22.00 3.92 14.29
C MET A 70 21.65 4.60 15.61
N PRO A 71 22.64 5.02 16.41
CA PRO A 71 22.41 5.96 17.49
C PRO A 71 21.91 7.29 16.88
N TYR A 72 20.59 7.51 16.91
CA TYR A 72 19.93 8.79 16.57
C TYR A 72 20.18 9.85 17.66
N SER A 73 21.44 9.96 18.10
CA SER A 73 21.91 10.82 19.19
C SER A 73 22.89 11.90 18.72
N ARG A 74 22.99 12.14 17.41
CA ARG A 74 23.82 13.20 16.80
C ARG A 74 23.18 14.02 15.68
N LEU A 75 21.93 13.74 15.31
CA LEU A 75 21.05 14.68 14.63
C LEU A 75 19.74 14.67 15.42
N ASP A 76 19.34 15.82 15.97
CA ASP A 76 18.17 15.92 16.83
C ASP A 76 16.90 15.79 15.97
N ALA A 77 16.28 14.61 15.97
CA ALA A 77 15.03 14.38 15.25
C ALA A 77 13.89 15.30 15.76
N SER A 78 14.00 15.85 16.97
CA SER A 78 13.10 16.88 17.48
C SER A 78 13.49 18.30 17.04
N SER A 79 14.72 18.57 16.58
CA SER A 79 15.05 19.85 15.93
C SER A 79 14.41 19.93 14.55
N ILE A 80 14.34 18.83 13.79
CA ILE A 80 13.60 18.78 12.51
C ILE A 80 12.11 19.16 12.69
N VAL A 81 11.51 18.84 13.84
CA VAL A 81 10.15 19.26 14.20
C VAL A 81 10.13 20.73 14.63
N LYS A 82 10.97 21.13 15.59
CA LYS A 82 11.04 22.52 16.10
C LYS A 82 11.37 23.53 14.99
N GLU A 83 12.25 23.19 14.06
CA GLU A 83 12.63 24.00 12.91
C GLU A 83 11.45 24.16 11.95
N ALA A 84 10.66 23.11 11.71
CA ALA A 84 9.43 23.22 10.93
C ALA A 84 8.34 24.04 11.66
N GLU A 85 8.21 23.89 12.98
CA GLU A 85 7.32 24.70 13.82
C GLU A 85 7.74 26.18 13.84
N MET A 86 9.04 26.49 13.80
CA MET A 86 9.59 27.85 13.72
C MET A 86 9.58 28.44 12.30
N GLN A 87 9.58 27.62 11.25
CA GLN A 87 9.53 28.05 9.85
C GLN A 87 8.10 28.11 9.29
N ALA A 88 7.10 27.66 10.04
CA ALA A 88 5.69 27.79 9.67
C ALA A 88 5.30 29.28 9.52
N PRO A 89 4.70 29.71 8.39
CA PRO A 89 4.35 31.12 8.18
C PRO A 89 3.37 31.66 9.22
N THR A 90 3.85 32.53 10.11
CA THR A 90 3.01 33.30 11.04
C THR A 90 2.33 34.45 10.31
N ASP A 91 1.32 34.14 9.50
CA ASP A 91 0.60 35.11 8.68
C ASP A 91 -0.38 35.96 9.53
N GLU A 92 0.19 36.83 10.38
CA GLU A 92 -0.54 37.66 11.35
C GLU A 92 -1.25 38.85 10.66
N LYS A 93 -2.26 38.55 9.85
CA LYS A 93 -3.15 39.57 9.26
C LYS A 93 -4.61 39.33 9.63
N ARG A 94 -4.95 39.81 10.84
CA ARG A 94 -6.29 40.15 11.36
C ARG A 94 -7.49 39.49 10.64
N ASN A 95 -7.97 38.38 11.20
CA ASN A 95 -9.39 38.03 11.14
C ASN A 95 -10.03 38.30 12.52
N PRO A 96 -10.94 39.29 12.66
CA PRO A 96 -11.54 39.63 13.96
C PRO A 96 -12.44 38.53 14.59
N TRP A 97 -12.80 37.48 13.85
CA TRP A 97 -13.90 36.58 14.20
C TRP A 97 -13.54 35.34 15.04
N SER A 98 -12.27 35.18 15.43
CA SER A 98 -11.80 34.04 16.25
C SER A 98 -11.88 34.30 17.76
N ALA A 99 -11.34 35.45 18.23
CA ALA A 99 -11.11 35.73 19.65
C ALA A 99 -12.38 35.78 20.51
N GLN A 100 -13.52 36.16 19.94
CA GLN A 100 -14.76 36.36 20.69
C GLN A 100 -15.50 35.04 21.02
N ASN A 101 -15.24 33.97 20.26
CA ASN A 101 -15.92 32.67 20.44
C ASN A 101 -15.25 31.76 21.48
N GLN A 102 -13.92 31.82 21.64
CA GLN A 102 -13.22 31.03 22.67
C GLN A 102 -13.63 31.45 24.10
N LYS A 103 -13.66 32.76 24.40
CA LYS A 103 -14.12 33.27 25.70
C LYS A 103 -15.58 32.87 26.01
N ARG A 104 -16.46 32.84 24.99
CA ARG A 104 -17.85 32.36 25.12
C ARG A 104 -17.97 30.86 25.40
N LYS A 105 -17.11 30.01 24.81
CA LYS A 105 -17.08 28.56 25.11
C LYS A 105 -16.57 28.25 26.52
N ALA A 106 -15.54 28.95 27.00
CA ALA A 106 -15.01 28.78 28.35
C ALA A 106 -16.06 29.09 29.43
N HIS A 107 -16.71 30.25 29.34
CA HIS A 107 -17.70 30.68 30.34
C HIS A 107 -18.94 29.76 30.39
N ARG A 108 -19.36 29.20 29.25
CA ARG A 108 -20.46 28.21 29.23
C ARG A 108 -20.09 26.88 29.88
N ARG A 109 -18.85 26.39 29.71
CA ARG A 109 -18.40 25.14 30.35
C ARG A 109 -18.37 25.24 31.88
N SER A 110 -17.91 26.38 32.43
CA SER A 110 -17.93 26.62 33.88
C SER A 110 -19.34 26.54 34.48
N LEU A 111 -20.33 27.18 33.82
CA LEU A 111 -21.71 27.23 34.31
C LEU A 111 -22.37 25.84 34.42
N TYR A 112 -22.15 24.96 33.44
CA TYR A 112 -22.71 23.60 33.47
C TYR A 112 -22.14 22.74 34.61
N VAL A 113 -20.85 22.87 34.92
CA VAL A 113 -20.23 22.10 36.02
C VAL A 113 -20.82 22.52 37.37
N VAL A 114 -21.01 23.82 37.61
CA VAL A 114 -21.64 24.33 38.85
C VAL A 114 -23.05 23.76 39.01
N VAL A 115 -23.90 23.81 37.97
CA VAL A 115 -25.27 23.30 38.02
C VAL A 115 -25.32 21.79 38.34
N ILE A 116 -24.45 20.98 37.72
CA ILE A 116 -24.40 19.53 37.96
C ILE A 116 -23.99 19.22 39.41
N VAL A 117 -22.97 19.93 39.93
CA VAL A 117 -22.52 19.76 41.33
C VAL A 117 -23.61 20.18 42.32
N SER A 118 -24.34 21.27 42.07
CA SER A 118 -25.48 21.69 42.90
C SER A 118 -26.59 20.63 42.97
N PHE A 119 -26.93 19.99 41.85
CA PHE A 119 -27.94 18.92 41.83
C PHE A 119 -27.51 17.65 42.59
N LEU A 120 -26.23 17.27 42.50
CA LEU A 120 -25.70 16.12 43.24
C LEU A 120 -25.72 16.35 44.77
N ILE A 121 -25.39 17.57 45.21
CA ILE A 121 -25.46 17.95 46.63
C ILE A 121 -26.92 17.96 47.13
N ALA A 122 -27.87 18.47 46.32
CA ALA A 122 -29.29 18.44 46.67
C ALA A 122 -29.84 17.00 46.78
N GLY A 123 -29.46 16.11 45.85
CA GLY A 123 -29.86 14.70 45.87
C GLY A 123 -29.37 13.94 47.11
N ALA A 124 -28.16 14.23 47.59
CA ALA A 124 -27.59 13.59 48.78
C ALA A 124 -28.35 13.93 50.08
N ILE A 125 -29.02 15.09 50.16
CA ILE A 125 -29.77 15.53 51.33
C ILE A 125 -31.15 14.86 51.41
N ALA A 126 -31.73 14.44 50.28
CA ALA A 126 -33.04 13.79 50.22
C ALA A 126 -32.99 12.26 50.45
N GLY A 127 -31.81 11.63 50.42
CA GLY A 127 -31.65 10.17 50.40
C GLY A 127 -31.69 9.45 51.76
N GLY A 128 -31.97 10.14 52.87
CA GLY A 128 -31.75 9.61 54.22
C GLY A 128 -32.86 9.85 55.23
N ILE A 129 -33.94 9.04 55.17
CA ILE A 129 -34.80 8.61 56.29
C ILE A 129 -35.76 7.51 55.78
N ALA A 130 -36.13 6.57 56.66
CA ALA A 130 -37.02 5.40 56.50
C ALA A 130 -36.31 4.06 56.25
N GLY A 131 -36.12 3.28 57.33
CA GLY A 131 -35.61 1.91 57.29
C GLY A 131 -36.65 0.87 57.69
N CYS A 132 -36.32 -0.40 57.39
CA CYS A 132 -36.74 -1.64 58.04
C CYS A 132 -38.15 -1.77 58.67
N HIS A 133 -38.93 -2.73 58.17
CA HIS A 133 -39.73 -3.58 59.06
C HIS A 133 -39.84 -5.03 58.54
N PHE A 134 -39.68 -6.00 59.43
CA PHE A 134 -39.89 -7.43 59.19
C PHE A 134 -41.36 -7.81 59.47
N THR A 135 -41.93 -8.80 58.76
CA THR A 135 -42.28 -10.13 59.34
C THR A 135 -42.95 -11.13 58.38
N LYS A 136 -42.65 -12.41 58.65
CA LYS A 136 -43.32 -13.69 58.31
C LYS A 136 -44.66 -13.67 57.53
N SER A 137 -44.73 -14.48 56.46
CA SER A 137 -45.59 -15.68 56.44
C SER A 137 -45.27 -16.61 55.25
N GLY A 138 -45.84 -17.82 55.27
CA GLY A 138 -45.40 -19.00 54.50
C GLY A 138 -46.16 -19.30 53.19
N PRO A 139 -46.07 -20.54 52.69
CA PRO A 139 -45.72 -20.75 51.28
C PRO A 139 -46.87 -21.19 50.36
N ARG A 140 -46.71 -20.93 49.06
CA ARG A 140 -47.36 -21.68 47.98
C ARG A 140 -46.36 -21.99 46.88
N ALA A 141 -46.20 -23.27 46.57
CA ALA A 141 -45.56 -23.72 45.35
C ALA A 141 -46.56 -23.70 44.19
N ASN A 142 -46.07 -23.50 42.96
CA ASN A 142 -46.70 -24.08 41.79
C ASN A 142 -45.65 -24.42 40.72
N ARG A 143 -45.89 -25.46 39.91
CA ARG A 143 -44.95 -25.98 38.89
C ARG A 143 -45.52 -25.83 37.48
N SER A 144 -44.90 -25.01 36.64
CA SER A 144 -45.01 -25.03 35.16
C SER A 144 -44.28 -23.80 34.58
N ARG A 145 -43.66 -23.83 33.40
CA ARG A 145 -43.21 -24.96 32.55
C ARG A 145 -42.02 -24.43 31.73
N SER A 146 -41.11 -25.30 31.34
CA SER A 146 -40.11 -25.01 30.31
C SER A 146 -40.69 -25.37 28.94
N ASP A 147 -40.79 -24.41 28.03
CA ASP A 147 -41.13 -24.62 26.63
C ASP A 147 -40.12 -23.84 25.77
N ASP A 148 -39.14 -24.55 25.18
CA ASP A 148 -38.19 -23.98 24.23
C ASP A 148 -38.89 -23.73 22.88
N ALA A 149 -38.72 -22.51 22.34
CA ALA A 149 -39.29 -22.13 21.04
C ALA A 149 -38.24 -21.45 20.15
N SER A 150 -37.70 -22.19 19.19
CA SER A 150 -36.74 -21.71 18.20
C SER A 150 -37.41 -20.82 17.15
N SER A 151 -37.39 -19.50 17.37
CA SER A 151 -37.95 -18.50 16.45
C SER A 151 -37.04 -18.26 15.24
N ASN A 152 -37.20 -19.11 14.21
CA ASN A 152 -36.51 -18.96 12.93
C ASN A 152 -37.02 -17.71 12.17
N SER A 153 -36.31 -16.58 12.30
CA SER A 153 -36.74 -15.26 11.85
C SER A 153 -36.55 -15.02 10.35
N GLY A 154 -37.39 -15.66 9.55
CA GLY A 154 -37.47 -15.39 8.11
C GLY A 154 -37.80 -13.93 7.81
N THR A 155 -36.91 -13.24 7.08
CA THR A 155 -37.11 -11.85 6.66
C THR A 155 -38.17 -11.74 5.55
N PRO A 156 -39.03 -10.70 5.58
CA PRO A 156 -40.07 -10.53 4.57
C PRO A 156 -39.46 -10.11 3.21
N ILE A 157 -39.72 -10.92 2.18
CA ILE A 157 -39.34 -10.59 0.80
C ILE A 157 -40.27 -9.49 0.28
N ASN A 158 -39.79 -8.24 0.27
CA ASN A 158 -40.49 -7.12 -0.35
C ASN A 158 -39.90 -6.89 -1.75
N GLY A 159 -40.70 -7.12 -2.80
CA GLY A 159 -40.17 -7.44 -4.13
C GLY A 159 -39.77 -6.22 -4.99
N THR A 160 -38.50 -6.16 -5.40
CA THR A 160 -38.05 -5.40 -6.59
C THR A 160 -36.99 -6.20 -7.38
N ASN A 161 -37.13 -6.21 -8.71
CA ASN A 161 -36.17 -6.68 -9.74
C ASN A 161 -35.45 -8.04 -9.54
N LEU A 162 -36.13 -9.13 -9.85
CA LEU A 162 -35.54 -10.46 -10.10
C LEU A 162 -34.92 -10.57 -11.51
N THR A 163 -33.78 -9.92 -11.77
CA THR A 163 -33.01 -10.11 -13.03
C THR A 163 -31.48 -10.02 -12.90
N ALA A 164 -30.94 -9.38 -11.86
CA ALA A 164 -29.50 -9.37 -11.62
C ALA A 164 -29.09 -10.59 -10.77
N PRO A 165 -28.05 -11.38 -11.14
CA PRO A 165 -27.43 -12.33 -10.23
C PRO A 165 -26.96 -11.59 -8.97
N PRO A 166 -27.19 -12.13 -7.75
CA PRO A 166 -26.79 -11.47 -6.53
C PRO A 166 -25.26 -11.33 -6.46
N PHE A 167 -24.79 -10.20 -5.93
CA PHE A 167 -23.42 -10.10 -5.46
C PHE A 167 -23.20 -11.10 -4.33
N ILE A 168 -22.15 -11.92 -4.44
CA ILE A 168 -21.77 -12.90 -3.42
C ILE A 168 -20.31 -12.68 -2.99
N PRO A 169 -19.92 -13.08 -1.77
CA PRO A 169 -18.51 -13.09 -1.39
C PRO A 169 -17.68 -13.98 -2.34
N ILE A 170 -16.45 -13.56 -2.67
CA ILE A 170 -15.60 -14.32 -3.59
C ILE A 170 -15.12 -15.62 -2.91
N PRO A 171 -15.40 -16.81 -3.48
CA PRO A 171 -15.01 -18.08 -2.85
C PRO A 171 -13.49 -18.22 -2.69
N ALA A 172 -13.06 -18.89 -1.61
CA ALA A 172 -11.65 -19.11 -1.26
C ALA A 172 -10.81 -17.83 -1.07
N THR A 173 -11.45 -16.73 -0.66
CA THR A 173 -10.82 -15.46 -0.25
C THR A 173 -11.21 -15.09 1.18
N ALA A 174 -10.91 -13.87 1.64
CA ALA A 174 -11.33 -13.39 2.96
C ALA A 174 -12.84 -13.07 3.03
N GLN A 175 -13.54 -13.06 1.89
CA GLN A 175 -14.98 -12.82 1.77
C GLN A 175 -15.42 -11.43 2.27
N VAL A 176 -14.52 -10.45 2.14
CA VAL A 176 -14.74 -9.05 2.54
C VAL A 176 -15.32 -8.18 1.42
N VAL A 177 -15.24 -8.63 0.15
CA VAL A 177 -15.93 -7.99 -0.97
C VAL A 177 -17.02 -8.93 -1.53
N ARG A 178 -18.22 -8.37 -1.74
CA ARG A 178 -19.31 -9.03 -2.46
C ARG A 178 -19.27 -8.60 -3.92
N SER A 179 -19.05 -9.55 -4.83
CA SER A 179 -18.89 -9.30 -6.27
C SER A 179 -19.81 -10.19 -7.11
N LYS A 180 -20.03 -9.80 -8.37
CA LYS A 180 -20.87 -10.50 -9.32
C LYS A 180 -20.01 -11.54 -10.07
N PRO A 181 -20.25 -12.85 -9.92
CA PRO A 181 -19.34 -13.89 -10.45
C PRO A 181 -19.12 -13.85 -11.97
N SER A 182 -20.07 -13.29 -12.73
CA SER A 182 -19.97 -13.17 -14.19
C SER A 182 -19.26 -11.89 -14.67
N ASP A 183 -19.02 -10.91 -13.78
CA ASP A 183 -18.47 -9.61 -14.16
C ASP A 183 -17.78 -8.90 -12.97
N PRO A 184 -16.45 -9.11 -12.78
CA PRO A 184 -15.72 -8.54 -11.65
C PRO A 184 -15.66 -7.00 -11.59
N SER A 185 -16.12 -6.26 -12.60
CA SER A 185 -16.30 -4.80 -12.47
C SER A 185 -17.60 -4.40 -11.77
N GLN A 186 -18.41 -5.36 -11.31
CA GLN A 186 -19.60 -5.12 -10.50
C GLN A 186 -19.39 -5.74 -9.11
N PHE A 187 -19.29 -4.88 -8.10
CA PHE A 187 -19.12 -5.26 -6.69
C PHE A 187 -19.77 -4.24 -5.76
N GLU A 188 -20.12 -4.66 -4.55
CA GLU A 188 -20.70 -3.78 -3.53
C GLU A 188 -19.61 -2.88 -2.90
N PRO A 189 -19.77 -1.55 -2.88
CA PRO A 189 -18.82 -0.65 -2.23
C PRO A 189 -19.04 -0.60 -0.70
N ASP A 190 -17.95 -0.65 0.05
CA ASP A 190 -17.95 -0.45 1.51
C ASP A 190 -18.01 1.05 1.82
N ARG A 191 -19.08 1.47 2.49
CA ARG A 191 -19.36 2.87 2.84
C ARG A 191 -18.35 3.48 3.83
N ARG A 192 -17.47 2.67 4.43
CA ARG A 192 -16.35 3.14 5.27
C ARG A 192 -15.15 3.62 4.45
N LEU A 193 -15.05 3.22 3.18
CA LEU A 193 -13.89 3.46 2.33
C LEU A 193 -14.10 4.74 1.49
N THR A 194 -13.15 5.66 1.60
CA THR A 194 -13.14 6.94 0.86
C THR A 194 -11.87 7.05 0.02
N ARG A 195 -11.98 7.58 -1.21
CA ARG A 195 -10.87 7.59 -2.19
C ARG A 195 -9.86 8.71 -1.94
N SER A 196 -9.32 8.71 -0.74
CA SER A 196 -8.53 9.78 -0.13
C SER A 196 -7.02 9.56 -0.22
N PHE A 197 -6.53 8.39 -0.62
CA PHE A 197 -5.10 8.08 -0.65
C PHE A 197 -4.50 8.29 -2.04
N TYR A 198 -3.41 9.05 -2.15
CA TYR A 198 -2.67 9.16 -3.42
C TYR A 198 -2.21 7.78 -3.92
N GLY A 199 -1.71 6.94 -3.02
CA GLY A 199 -1.32 5.57 -3.29
C GLY A 199 -1.21 4.74 -2.02
N LEU A 200 -1.31 3.42 -2.17
CA LEU A 200 -1.14 2.44 -1.10
C LEU A 200 0.00 1.45 -1.42
N THR A 201 0.78 1.11 -0.40
CA THR A 201 1.74 0.01 -0.44
C THR A 201 1.00 -1.29 -0.18
N TYR A 202 1.16 -2.26 -1.07
CA TYR A 202 0.38 -3.49 -1.09
C TYR A 202 1.29 -4.70 -1.34
N THR A 203 1.17 -5.69 -0.47
CA THR A 203 1.69 -7.04 -0.68
C THR A 203 0.48 -7.98 -0.79
N PRO A 204 0.30 -8.71 -1.90
CA PRO A 204 -0.74 -9.73 -1.98
C PRO A 204 -0.51 -10.85 -0.97
N TYR A 205 -1.61 -11.35 -0.41
CA TYR A 205 -1.57 -12.40 0.60
C TYR A 205 -0.90 -13.67 0.08
N GLN A 206 0.07 -14.21 0.84
CA GLN A 206 0.87 -15.39 0.52
C GLN A 206 1.73 -15.33 -0.77
N ALA A 207 2.02 -14.13 -1.29
CA ALA A 207 2.90 -13.91 -2.45
C ALA A 207 4.41 -13.97 -2.13
N GLN A 208 4.80 -14.77 -1.13
CA GLN A 208 6.18 -14.88 -0.63
C GLN A 208 6.87 -16.15 -1.15
N GLU A 209 8.11 -16.02 -1.62
CA GLU A 209 9.00 -17.16 -1.88
C GLU A 209 9.32 -17.90 -0.56
N PRO A 210 9.51 -19.23 -0.57
CA PRO A 210 9.43 -20.12 -1.73
C PRO A 210 8.00 -20.63 -2.02
N ASN A 211 7.04 -20.42 -1.12
CA ASN A 211 5.77 -21.13 -1.13
C ASN A 211 4.77 -20.63 -2.20
N CYS A 212 4.76 -19.33 -2.50
CA CYS A 212 3.99 -18.72 -3.59
C CYS A 212 2.50 -19.16 -3.68
N LEU A 213 1.77 -19.15 -2.56
CA LEU A 213 0.38 -19.62 -2.48
C LEU A 213 -0.67 -18.53 -2.85
N VAL A 214 -0.23 -17.36 -3.31
CA VAL A 214 -1.09 -16.29 -3.81
C VAL A 214 -2.01 -16.77 -4.94
N SER A 215 -3.29 -16.38 -4.90
CA SER A 215 -4.30 -16.76 -5.89
C SER A 215 -4.93 -15.54 -6.57
N GLN A 216 -5.29 -15.70 -7.86
CA GLN A 216 -5.93 -14.62 -8.63
C GLN A 216 -7.21 -14.10 -7.95
N LEU A 217 -8.01 -14.97 -7.35
CA LEU A 217 -9.23 -14.58 -6.64
C LEU A 217 -8.96 -13.66 -5.45
N ASN A 218 -7.91 -13.93 -4.66
CA ASN A 218 -7.50 -13.04 -3.57
C ASN A 218 -7.04 -11.68 -4.10
N VAL A 219 -6.25 -11.65 -5.18
CA VAL A 219 -5.80 -10.39 -5.79
C VAL A 219 -6.96 -9.60 -6.41
N THR A 220 -7.97 -10.29 -6.95
CA THR A 220 -9.19 -9.65 -7.47
C THR A 220 -10.06 -9.08 -6.34
N GLU A 221 -10.20 -9.76 -5.20
CA GLU A 221 -10.81 -9.20 -3.98
C GLU A 221 -10.06 -7.94 -3.50
N ASP A 222 -8.72 -8.03 -3.39
CA ASP A 222 -7.87 -6.94 -2.92
C ASP A 222 -7.98 -5.71 -3.84
N VAL A 223 -7.97 -5.88 -5.17
CA VAL A 223 -8.11 -4.77 -6.12
C VAL A 223 -9.50 -4.13 -6.04
N GLN A 224 -10.57 -4.90 -5.88
CA GLN A 224 -11.92 -4.35 -5.67
C GLN A 224 -12.00 -3.52 -4.37
N LEU A 225 -11.43 -4.03 -3.27
CA LEU A 225 -11.40 -3.34 -1.99
C LEU A 225 -10.56 -2.05 -2.05
N LEU A 226 -9.32 -2.15 -2.50
CA LEU A 226 -8.36 -1.03 -2.48
C LEU A 226 -8.66 0.04 -3.54
N SER A 227 -9.40 -0.27 -4.61
CA SER A 227 -9.84 0.72 -5.61
C SER A 227 -10.75 1.82 -5.04
N GLN A 228 -11.40 1.53 -3.91
CA GLN A 228 -12.26 2.47 -3.19
C GLN A 228 -11.44 3.48 -2.36
N LEU A 229 -10.17 3.16 -2.08
CA LEU A 229 -9.23 4.02 -1.35
C LEU A 229 -8.26 4.78 -2.26
N THR A 230 -7.83 4.18 -3.37
CA THR A 230 -6.82 4.77 -4.25
C THR A 230 -6.89 4.31 -5.72
N THR A 231 -6.17 5.02 -6.59
CA THR A 231 -5.91 4.61 -7.99
C THR A 231 -4.48 4.12 -8.20
N ARG A 232 -3.63 4.06 -7.17
CA ARG A 232 -2.20 3.75 -7.31
C ARG A 232 -1.75 2.75 -6.26
N LEU A 233 -1.36 1.55 -6.68
CA LEU A 233 -0.71 0.56 -5.81
C LEU A 233 0.81 0.59 -6.00
N ARG A 234 1.56 0.38 -4.92
CA ARG A 234 3.00 0.06 -4.96
C ARG A 234 3.17 -1.36 -4.44
N LEU A 235 3.67 -2.25 -5.30
CA LEU A 235 4.20 -3.54 -4.85
C LEU A 235 5.62 -3.36 -4.32
N VAL A 236 5.97 -4.05 -3.24
CA VAL A 236 7.33 -4.07 -2.68
C VAL A 236 8.18 -5.24 -3.21
N ASP A 237 7.52 -6.27 -3.75
CA ASP A 237 8.14 -7.40 -4.45
C ASP A 237 7.34 -7.75 -5.71
N VAL A 238 7.90 -8.59 -6.60
CA VAL A 238 7.29 -9.06 -7.85
C VAL A 238 7.25 -10.59 -7.97
N ALA A 239 7.77 -11.32 -6.97
CA ALA A 239 7.83 -12.78 -6.98
C ALA A 239 6.44 -13.44 -7.04
N CYS A 240 6.40 -14.76 -7.24
CA CYS A 240 5.16 -15.54 -7.29
C CYS A 240 4.15 -15.06 -8.35
N ASN A 241 4.65 -14.46 -9.44
CA ASN A 241 3.88 -13.85 -10.53
C ASN A 241 2.88 -12.75 -10.12
N GLN A 242 3.04 -12.18 -8.91
CA GLN A 242 2.06 -11.28 -8.32
C GLN A 242 1.78 -10.03 -9.17
N SER A 243 2.79 -9.53 -9.90
CA SER A 243 2.66 -8.40 -10.82
C SER A 243 1.67 -8.67 -11.96
N GLN A 244 1.62 -9.88 -12.52
CA GLN A 244 0.63 -10.23 -13.53
C GLN A 244 -0.76 -10.38 -12.92
N MET A 245 -0.88 -10.97 -11.73
CA MET A 245 -2.18 -11.15 -11.07
C MET A 245 -2.85 -9.80 -10.75
N VAL A 246 -2.07 -8.81 -10.34
CA VAL A 246 -2.56 -7.44 -10.07
C VAL A 246 -2.99 -6.75 -11.36
N LEU A 247 -2.21 -6.84 -12.44
CA LEU A 247 -2.58 -6.29 -13.74
C LEU A 247 -3.81 -6.99 -14.33
N GLN A 248 -3.97 -8.30 -14.10
CA GLN A 248 -5.15 -9.08 -14.48
C GLN A 248 -6.39 -8.62 -13.72
N ALA A 249 -6.30 -8.51 -12.39
CA ALA A 249 -7.38 -8.04 -11.55
C ALA A 249 -7.83 -6.61 -11.93
N ILE A 250 -6.89 -5.69 -12.18
CA ILE A 250 -7.21 -4.32 -12.65
C ILE A 250 -7.93 -4.38 -14.02
N ARG A 251 -7.50 -5.25 -14.94
CA ARG A 251 -8.14 -5.44 -16.26
C ARG A 251 -9.54 -6.02 -16.17
N GLU A 252 -9.77 -7.02 -15.32
CA GLU A 252 -11.06 -7.70 -15.15
C GLU A 252 -12.08 -6.85 -14.40
N THR A 253 -11.64 -6.20 -13.32
CA THR A 253 -12.48 -5.30 -12.50
C THR A 253 -12.70 -3.93 -13.13
N ARG A 254 -11.94 -3.60 -14.19
CA ARG A 254 -12.01 -2.33 -14.95
C ARG A 254 -11.89 -1.07 -14.08
N VAL A 255 -11.34 -1.19 -12.87
CA VAL A 255 -11.17 -0.04 -11.96
C VAL A 255 -10.13 0.92 -12.51
N LEU A 256 -10.29 2.21 -12.24
CA LEU A 256 -9.28 3.23 -12.58
C LEU A 256 -8.08 3.09 -11.63
N MET A 257 -7.18 2.16 -11.94
CA MET A 257 -6.00 1.85 -11.13
C MET A 257 -4.76 1.65 -12.00
N GLY A 258 -3.58 1.90 -11.42
CA GLY A 258 -2.31 1.42 -11.93
C GLY A 258 -1.37 1.05 -10.80
N VAL A 259 -0.28 0.37 -11.15
CA VAL A 259 0.65 -0.25 -10.20
C VAL A 259 2.10 0.12 -10.48
N TYR A 260 2.85 0.39 -9.42
CA TYR A 260 4.31 0.44 -9.43
C TYR A 260 4.85 -0.93 -9.04
N LEU A 261 5.70 -1.51 -9.90
CA LEU A 261 6.26 -2.86 -9.71
C LEU A 261 7.61 -2.73 -8.99
N GLY A 262 7.68 -3.02 -7.69
CA GLY A 262 8.92 -2.91 -6.92
C GLY A 262 9.60 -4.25 -6.66
N PHE A 263 10.93 -4.28 -6.66
CA PHE A 263 11.72 -5.44 -6.22
C PHE A 263 13.00 -5.03 -5.50
N GLY A 264 13.37 -5.79 -4.46
CA GLY A 264 14.58 -5.53 -3.66
C GLY A 264 15.88 -5.92 -4.36
N LEU A 265 16.96 -5.18 -4.08
CA LEU A 265 18.33 -5.58 -4.38
C LEU A 265 18.96 -6.24 -3.15
N GLY A 266 19.93 -7.14 -3.34
CA GLY A 266 20.53 -7.95 -2.29
C GLY A 266 21.72 -8.77 -2.77
N GLN A 267 22.07 -9.84 -2.03
CA GLN A 267 23.21 -10.71 -2.35
C GLN A 267 22.86 -11.85 -3.33
N ASP A 268 21.58 -12.26 -3.41
CA ASP A 268 21.14 -13.28 -4.37
C ASP A 268 20.90 -12.65 -5.76
N GLN A 269 21.95 -12.66 -6.58
CA GLN A 269 21.86 -12.20 -7.98
C GLN A 269 20.84 -13.01 -8.79
N SER A 270 20.71 -14.31 -8.52
CA SER A 270 19.75 -15.17 -9.22
C SER A 270 18.31 -14.74 -8.93
N ARG A 271 18.01 -14.29 -7.71
CA ARG A 271 16.71 -13.68 -7.37
C ARG A 271 16.49 -12.36 -8.10
N ILE A 272 17.49 -11.48 -8.13
CA ILE A 272 17.40 -10.20 -8.85
C ILE A 272 17.07 -10.43 -10.32
N GLU A 273 17.76 -11.36 -11.00
CA GLU A 273 17.46 -11.67 -12.41
C GLU A 273 16.09 -12.35 -12.60
N ARG A 274 15.65 -13.25 -11.69
CA ARG A 274 14.27 -13.78 -11.69
C ARG A 274 13.24 -12.64 -11.58
N GLN A 275 13.45 -11.68 -10.69
CA GLN A 275 12.52 -10.57 -10.47
C GLN A 275 12.45 -9.63 -11.67
N LYS A 276 13.58 -9.30 -12.32
CA LYS A 276 13.59 -8.60 -13.61
C LYS A 276 12.79 -9.37 -14.67
N GLN A 277 12.94 -10.69 -14.75
CA GLN A 277 12.20 -11.53 -15.70
C GLN A 277 10.69 -11.51 -15.43
N THR A 278 10.24 -11.48 -14.17
CA THR A 278 8.82 -11.35 -13.84
C THR A 278 8.26 -9.96 -14.21
N VAL A 279 9.01 -8.88 -13.96
CA VAL A 279 8.66 -7.52 -14.43
C VAL A 279 8.53 -7.48 -15.95
N TRP A 280 9.48 -8.07 -16.66
CA TRP A 280 9.49 -8.18 -18.13
C TRP A 280 8.29 -8.96 -18.66
N ALA A 281 7.98 -10.11 -18.07
CA ALA A 281 6.84 -10.93 -18.45
C ALA A 281 5.52 -10.19 -18.23
N ALA A 282 5.37 -9.49 -17.10
CA ALA A 282 4.20 -8.66 -16.82
C ALA A 282 4.04 -7.50 -17.81
N ILE A 283 5.12 -6.77 -18.13
CA ILE A 283 5.06 -5.66 -19.08
C ILE A 283 4.73 -6.14 -20.49
N ARG A 284 5.29 -7.28 -20.94
CA ARG A 284 4.94 -7.89 -22.24
C ARG A 284 3.50 -8.39 -22.29
N ALA A 285 3.02 -9.08 -21.25
CA ALA A 285 1.66 -9.65 -21.22
C ALA A 285 0.53 -8.60 -21.24
N PHE A 286 0.82 -7.38 -20.78
CA PHE A 286 -0.16 -6.28 -20.72
C PHE A 286 0.20 -5.07 -21.61
N GLY A 287 1.28 -5.14 -22.41
CA GLY A 287 1.75 -4.03 -23.25
C GLY A 287 2.13 -2.77 -22.46
N GLY A 288 2.60 -2.93 -21.23
CA GLY A 288 2.86 -1.82 -20.28
C GLY A 288 1.61 -1.12 -19.74
N ASN A 289 0.40 -1.54 -20.11
CA ASN A 289 -0.84 -0.99 -19.54
C ASN A 289 -0.92 -1.27 -18.03
N GLY A 290 -1.50 -0.33 -17.27
CA GLY A 290 -1.53 -0.38 -15.79
C GLY A 290 -0.18 -0.09 -15.09
N VAL A 291 0.97 -0.40 -15.70
CA VAL A 291 2.30 -0.25 -15.08
C VAL A 291 2.74 1.22 -15.06
N ARG A 292 2.62 1.87 -13.89
CA ARG A 292 2.95 3.30 -13.69
C ARG A 292 4.46 3.55 -13.59
N GLY A 293 5.22 2.56 -13.17
CA GLY A 293 6.68 2.59 -13.10
C GLY A 293 7.24 1.32 -12.46
N ILE A 294 8.56 1.21 -12.43
CA ILE A 294 9.28 0.11 -11.76
C ILE A 294 10.16 0.69 -10.65
N VAL A 295 10.20 0.03 -9.49
CA VAL A 295 10.98 0.46 -8.32
C VAL A 295 12.12 -0.55 -8.09
N VAL A 296 13.35 -0.14 -8.38
CA VAL A 296 14.55 -1.00 -8.26
C VAL A 296 15.22 -0.70 -6.93
N GLY A 297 15.14 -1.64 -5.99
CA GLY A 297 15.59 -1.47 -4.60
C GLY A 297 14.50 -0.96 -3.66
N ASN A 298 14.64 -1.35 -2.40
CA ASN A 298 13.96 -0.73 -1.27
C ASN A 298 14.94 -0.66 -0.10
N ASP A 299 15.37 0.54 0.28
CA ASP A 299 16.34 0.79 1.36
C ASP A 299 17.70 0.09 1.19
N TYR A 300 18.10 -0.17 -0.06
CA TYR A 300 19.35 -0.85 -0.41
C TYR A 300 20.59 0.03 -0.15
N VAL A 301 20.45 1.35 -0.30
CA VAL A 301 21.52 2.30 0.02
C VAL A 301 21.65 2.46 1.54
N LEU A 302 20.54 2.51 2.29
CA LEU A 302 20.54 2.59 3.75
C LEU A 302 21.34 1.46 4.40
N HIS A 303 21.05 0.21 4.01
CA HIS A 303 21.63 -1.00 4.57
C HIS A 303 23.04 -1.35 4.06
N SER A 304 23.65 -0.50 3.22
CA SER A 304 24.99 -0.73 2.68
C SER A 304 26.08 -0.05 3.50
N ALA A 305 27.09 -0.83 3.90
CA ALA A 305 28.34 -0.34 4.47
C ALA A 305 29.12 0.62 3.54
N ASN A 306 28.81 0.65 2.24
CA ASN A 306 29.28 1.66 1.31
C ASN A 306 28.13 2.20 0.45
N ARG A 307 27.54 3.32 0.90
CA ARG A 307 26.42 3.99 0.23
C ARG A 307 26.74 4.47 -1.19
N GLN A 308 27.98 4.89 -1.47
CA GLN A 308 28.39 5.31 -2.81
C GLN A 308 28.40 4.13 -3.78
N ARG A 309 28.98 2.99 -3.36
CA ARG A 309 29.00 1.77 -4.18
C ARG A 309 27.61 1.17 -4.35
N ALA A 310 26.77 1.19 -3.32
CA ALA A 310 25.36 0.79 -3.44
C ALA A 310 24.58 1.68 -4.42
N THR A 311 24.75 3.01 -4.34
CA THR A 311 24.17 3.96 -5.30
C THR A 311 24.56 3.60 -6.74
N GLN A 312 25.85 3.29 -6.99
CA GLN A 312 26.33 2.90 -8.32
C GLN A 312 25.76 1.55 -8.80
N ILE A 313 25.65 0.54 -7.92
CA ILE A 313 25.06 -0.76 -8.27
C ILE A 313 23.58 -0.60 -8.62
N LEU A 314 22.85 0.18 -7.82
CA LEU A 314 21.43 0.46 -8.02
C LEU A 314 21.18 1.22 -9.33
N THR A 315 21.92 2.31 -9.60
CA THR A 315 21.74 3.06 -10.86
C THR A 315 22.18 2.27 -12.09
N ASN A 316 23.14 1.36 -11.97
CA ASN A 316 23.46 0.40 -13.03
C ASN A 316 22.29 -0.57 -13.31
N HIS A 317 21.62 -1.10 -12.27
CA HIS A 317 20.43 -1.93 -12.45
C HIS A 317 19.24 -1.17 -13.06
N VAL A 318 19.06 0.10 -12.68
CA VAL A 318 18.07 0.99 -13.31
C VAL A 318 18.40 1.22 -14.78
N SER A 319 19.66 1.45 -15.13
CA SER A 319 20.11 1.65 -16.53
C SER A 319 19.91 0.39 -17.40
N ASP A 320 20.34 -0.78 -16.92
CA ASP A 320 20.13 -2.10 -17.57
C ASP A 320 18.65 -2.36 -17.84
N LEU A 321 17.78 -2.07 -16.87
CA LEU A 321 16.34 -2.27 -17.04
C LEU A 321 15.71 -1.26 -18.01
N LYS A 322 16.12 0.01 -17.96
CA LYS A 322 15.67 1.05 -18.90
C LYS A 322 16.05 0.75 -20.35
N ALA A 323 17.27 0.25 -20.59
CA ALA A 323 17.71 -0.17 -21.92
C ALA A 323 16.75 -1.22 -22.50
N ARG A 324 16.53 -2.32 -21.76
CA ARG A 324 15.63 -3.41 -22.17
C ARG A 324 14.20 -2.95 -22.42
N LEU A 325 13.69 -2.00 -21.63
CA LEU A 325 12.34 -1.46 -21.79
C LEU A 325 12.18 -0.62 -23.06
N ASN A 326 13.24 0.03 -23.53
CA ASN A 326 13.23 0.77 -24.80
C ASN A 326 13.24 -0.17 -26.02
N ASP A 327 13.71 -1.42 -25.86
CA ASP A 327 13.67 -2.46 -26.90
C ASP A 327 12.25 -3.05 -27.13
N LEU A 328 11.26 -2.67 -26.30
CA LEU A 328 9.87 -3.09 -26.46
C LEU A 328 9.03 -2.06 -27.24
N PRO A 329 8.08 -2.51 -28.09
CA PRO A 329 7.10 -1.64 -28.74
C PRO A 329 5.99 -1.21 -27.75
N LEU A 330 6.36 -0.43 -26.73
CA LEU A 330 5.43 0.13 -25.74
C LEU A 330 4.86 1.46 -26.23
N ILE A 331 3.58 1.70 -25.96
CA ILE A 331 2.87 2.95 -26.31
C ILE A 331 3.46 4.17 -25.60
N ARG A 332 4.16 3.95 -24.46
CA ARG A 332 4.89 4.97 -23.70
C ARG A 332 6.08 4.35 -22.97
N THR A 333 7.08 5.16 -22.64
CA THR A 333 8.15 4.78 -21.72
C THR A 333 7.58 4.39 -20.35
N VAL A 334 8.10 3.30 -19.77
CA VAL A 334 7.85 2.95 -18.36
C VAL A 334 9.03 3.50 -17.55
N PRO A 335 8.81 4.46 -16.64
CA PRO A 335 9.90 5.05 -15.87
C PRO A 335 10.43 4.06 -14.82
N VAL A 336 11.74 4.09 -14.58
CA VAL A 336 12.41 3.22 -13.60
C VAL A 336 13.04 4.07 -12.51
N GLY A 337 12.51 3.94 -11.30
CA GLY A 337 12.92 4.66 -10.11
C GLY A 337 13.42 3.73 -9.01
N THR A 338 13.50 4.25 -7.78
CA THR A 338 13.87 3.49 -6.59
C THR A 338 13.13 3.99 -5.34
N ALA A 339 13.11 3.18 -4.28
CA ALA A 339 12.64 3.55 -2.97
C ALA A 339 13.77 3.46 -1.94
N GLU A 340 14.09 4.56 -1.27
CA GLU A 340 15.18 4.62 -0.31
C GLU A 340 14.83 5.59 0.82
N ASP A 341 15.30 5.30 2.03
CA ASP A 341 15.32 6.21 3.18
C ASP A 341 15.67 7.66 2.79
N ALA A 342 14.86 8.60 3.28
CA ALA A 342 14.99 10.04 3.04
C ALA A 342 16.40 10.59 3.31
N PHE A 343 17.08 10.07 4.34
CA PHE A 343 18.44 10.50 4.71
C PHE A 343 19.55 9.84 3.86
N SER A 344 19.25 8.73 3.18
CA SER A 344 20.19 7.98 2.32
C SER A 344 20.15 8.40 0.85
N ILE A 345 19.08 9.06 0.39
CA ILE A 345 18.99 9.64 -0.95
C ILE A 345 20.10 10.68 -1.19
N SER A 346 20.82 10.56 -2.30
CA SER A 346 21.93 11.45 -2.70
C SER A 346 21.66 12.13 -4.05
N PRO A 347 22.27 13.29 -4.36
CA PRO A 347 22.15 13.92 -5.69
C PRO A 347 22.57 12.98 -6.84
N GLN A 348 23.55 12.10 -6.59
CA GLN A 348 24.00 11.07 -7.53
C GLN A 348 22.92 10.01 -7.78
N LEU A 349 22.18 9.60 -6.74
CA LEU A 349 21.05 8.69 -6.86
C LEU A 349 19.92 9.34 -7.67
N VAL A 350 19.51 10.58 -7.33
CA VAL A 350 18.47 11.33 -8.05
C VAL A 350 18.82 11.49 -9.53
N ALA A 351 20.08 11.77 -9.86
CA ALA A 351 20.55 11.91 -11.23
C ALA A 351 20.44 10.59 -12.04
N GLY A 352 20.60 9.43 -11.40
CA GLY A 352 20.65 8.12 -12.06
C GLY A 352 19.31 7.39 -12.25
N VAL A 353 18.19 7.93 -11.77
CA VAL A 353 16.87 7.27 -11.78
C VAL A 353 15.76 8.16 -12.38
N ASP A 354 14.63 7.61 -12.80
CA ASP A 354 13.51 8.39 -13.38
C ASP A 354 12.60 9.03 -12.33
N PHE A 355 12.49 8.41 -11.16
CA PHE A 355 11.78 8.95 -10.01
C PHE A 355 12.39 8.43 -8.70
N ILE A 356 12.10 9.14 -7.61
CA ILE A 356 12.50 8.76 -6.25
C ILE A 356 11.26 8.58 -5.39
N MET A 357 11.22 7.50 -4.61
CA MET A 357 10.29 7.33 -3.51
C MET A 357 11.09 7.41 -2.19
N ALA A 358 10.86 8.44 -1.38
CA ALA A 358 11.52 8.59 -0.08
C ALA A 358 10.78 7.80 1.00
N ASN A 359 11.39 6.73 1.52
CA ASN A 359 10.86 6.00 2.66
C ASN A 359 11.03 6.88 3.92
N THR A 360 9.93 7.18 4.61
CA THR A 360 9.88 8.16 5.71
C THR A 360 8.97 7.66 6.84
N GLN A 361 9.56 7.01 7.86
CA GLN A 361 8.86 6.29 8.93
C GLN A 361 9.10 6.91 10.32
N PRO A 362 8.17 7.71 10.87
CA PRO A 362 8.38 8.49 12.10
C PRO A 362 8.65 7.63 13.35
N VAL A 363 8.09 6.42 13.42
CA VAL A 363 8.20 5.51 14.57
C VAL A 363 9.65 5.09 14.84
N PHE A 364 10.44 4.86 13.78
CA PHE A 364 11.86 4.49 13.91
C PHE A 364 12.77 5.66 14.32
N SER A 365 12.27 6.90 14.22
CA SER A 365 12.91 8.11 14.76
C SER A 365 12.31 8.55 16.11
N GLY A 366 11.44 7.74 16.72
CA GLY A 366 10.86 8.00 18.05
C GLY A 366 9.84 9.15 18.09
N ILE A 367 9.36 9.64 16.94
CA ILE A 367 8.47 10.80 16.83
C ILE A 367 7.03 10.41 17.23
N PRO A 368 6.36 11.15 18.13
CA PRO A 368 4.95 10.91 18.49
C PRO A 368 3.99 10.98 17.29
N SER A 369 2.89 10.22 17.34
CA SER A 369 1.88 10.17 16.26
C SER A 369 1.28 11.55 15.91
N LEU A 370 1.07 12.40 16.91
CA LEU A 370 0.59 13.78 16.72
C LEU A 370 1.61 14.71 16.01
N GLN A 371 2.89 14.34 15.97
CA GLN A 371 3.95 15.09 15.25
C GLN A 371 4.38 14.41 13.94
N ALA A 372 3.89 13.20 13.67
CA ALA A 372 4.31 12.38 12.54
C ALA A 372 4.10 13.07 11.18
N SER A 373 2.94 13.70 10.93
CA SER A 373 2.68 14.43 9.67
C SER A 373 3.70 15.55 9.44
N THR A 374 3.91 16.42 10.43
CA THR A 374 4.89 17.51 10.39
C THR A 374 6.30 16.98 10.14
N TRP A 375 6.71 15.91 10.82
CA TRP A 375 8.02 15.31 10.64
C TRP A 375 8.20 14.68 9.25
N ILE A 376 7.18 14.00 8.71
CA ILE A 376 7.21 13.44 7.34
C ILE A 376 7.42 14.56 6.32
N THR A 377 6.62 15.62 6.40
CA THR A 377 6.68 16.73 5.44
C THR A 377 7.97 17.55 5.58
N SER A 378 8.44 17.80 6.82
CA SER A 378 9.71 18.47 7.09
C SER A 378 10.90 17.66 6.58
N THR A 379 10.91 16.35 6.85
CA THR A 379 11.99 15.44 6.40
C THR A 379 12.05 15.38 4.88
N TYR A 380 10.91 15.28 4.18
CA TYR A 380 10.89 15.36 2.72
C TYR A 380 11.41 16.72 2.18
N ASN A 381 10.89 17.83 2.71
CA ASN A 381 11.22 19.18 2.25
C ASN A 381 12.68 19.57 2.54
N THR A 382 13.28 19.08 3.62
CA THR A 382 14.67 19.40 3.99
C THR A 382 15.68 18.40 3.42
N GLN A 383 15.37 17.10 3.41
CA GLN A 383 16.33 16.06 3.04
C GLN A 383 16.23 15.62 1.58
N VAL A 384 15.08 15.76 0.92
CA VAL A 384 14.83 15.13 -0.39
C VAL A 384 14.59 16.16 -1.47
N LEU A 385 13.70 17.12 -1.24
CA LEU A 385 13.30 18.13 -2.23
C LEU A 385 14.48 18.93 -2.82
N PRO A 386 15.47 19.45 -2.06
CA PRO A 386 16.56 20.24 -2.64
C PRO A 386 17.47 19.42 -3.58
N LYS A 387 17.57 18.10 -3.35
CA LYS A 387 18.32 17.16 -4.19
C LYS A 387 17.62 16.91 -5.54
N ILE A 388 16.29 17.09 -5.59
CA ILE A 388 15.45 17.03 -6.80
C ILE A 388 15.45 18.36 -7.54
N GLU A 389 15.28 19.48 -6.83
CA GLU A 389 15.27 20.83 -7.41
C GLU A 389 16.54 21.13 -8.20
N ALA A 390 17.71 20.70 -7.70
CA ALA A 390 18.98 20.77 -8.41
C ALA A 390 19.03 20.03 -9.77
N GLN A 391 18.06 19.15 -10.05
CA GLN A 391 17.92 18.43 -11.32
C GLN A 391 16.78 18.95 -12.20
N LEU A 392 15.77 19.65 -11.65
CA LEU A 392 14.61 20.12 -12.40
C LEU A 392 14.94 20.95 -13.66
N PRO A 393 15.96 21.85 -13.69
CA PRO A 393 16.35 22.56 -14.91
C PRO A 393 16.79 21.67 -16.08
N ARG A 394 17.18 20.42 -15.81
CA ARG A 394 17.48 19.39 -16.83
C ARG A 394 16.36 18.36 -16.99
N ARG A 395 15.44 18.28 -16.02
CA ARG A 395 14.47 17.19 -15.82
C ARG A 395 13.14 17.74 -15.27
N PRO A 396 12.43 18.62 -16.00
CA PRO A 396 11.27 19.35 -15.47
C PRO A 396 10.07 18.46 -15.09
N HIS A 397 10.07 17.19 -15.50
CA HIS A 397 9.05 16.20 -15.18
C HIS A 397 9.55 15.11 -14.21
N PHE A 398 10.62 15.37 -13.45
CA PHE A 398 11.12 14.41 -12.45
C PHE A 398 10.06 14.15 -11.38
N ALA A 399 9.59 12.91 -11.30
CA ALA A 399 8.59 12.52 -10.31
C ALA A 399 9.25 12.16 -8.97
N SER A 400 8.60 12.55 -7.89
CA SER A 400 9.02 12.26 -6.53
C SER A 400 7.81 11.89 -5.68
N PHE A 401 8.03 10.99 -4.71
CA PHE A 401 7.01 10.46 -3.84
C PHE A 401 7.54 10.35 -2.42
N VAL A 402 6.68 10.50 -1.42
CA VAL A 402 6.97 10.07 -0.05
C VAL A 402 6.32 8.70 0.17
N THR A 403 6.93 7.79 0.90
CA THR A 403 6.46 6.39 0.97
C THR A 403 6.85 5.74 2.28
N GLN A 404 6.31 4.54 2.54
CA GLN A 404 6.30 3.89 3.85
C GLN A 404 5.70 4.78 4.97
N ILE A 405 4.88 5.78 4.59
CA ILE A 405 4.14 6.62 5.53
C ILE A 405 3.07 5.76 6.18
N GLY A 406 3.20 5.50 7.47
CA GLY A 406 2.31 4.61 8.20
C GLY A 406 2.54 4.69 9.70
N TRP A 407 1.72 3.94 10.44
CA TRP A 407 1.87 3.78 11.88
C TRP A 407 1.52 2.34 12.27
N PRO A 408 2.39 1.61 12.99
CA PRO A 408 2.09 0.25 13.42
C PRO A 408 1.05 0.26 14.54
N THR A 409 0.07 -0.64 14.47
CA THR A 409 -1.03 -0.69 15.46
C THR A 409 -0.74 -1.59 16.67
N ASP A 410 0.36 -2.35 16.63
CA ASP A 410 0.82 -3.26 17.68
C ASP A 410 2.33 -3.50 17.51
N ALA A 411 2.97 -4.24 18.43
CA ALA A 411 4.38 -4.64 18.33
C ALA A 411 4.65 -6.01 18.97
N LEU A 412 5.45 -6.85 18.30
CA LEU A 412 6.03 -8.04 18.92
C LEU A 412 7.02 -7.63 20.04
N PRO A 413 7.21 -8.49 21.07
CA PRO A 413 8.12 -8.24 22.17
C PRO A 413 9.50 -7.72 21.71
N LEU A 414 9.92 -6.60 22.30
CA LEU A 414 11.03 -5.82 21.80
C LEU A 414 12.37 -6.55 22.00
N VAL A 415 13.02 -6.91 20.90
CA VAL A 415 14.41 -7.41 20.89
C VAL A 415 15.44 -6.33 21.28
N ASN A 416 15.02 -5.06 21.32
CA ASN A 416 15.80 -3.92 21.80
C ASN A 416 15.02 -3.16 22.91
N PRO A 417 15.45 -3.23 24.18
CA PRO A 417 14.81 -2.51 25.29
C PRO A 417 14.69 -1.00 25.11
N ALA A 418 15.56 -0.37 24.31
CA ALA A 418 15.51 1.09 24.08
C ALA A 418 14.21 1.55 23.42
N MET A 419 13.56 0.70 22.61
CA MET A 419 12.27 1.02 22.00
C MET A 419 11.13 1.15 23.03
N ALA A 420 11.26 0.60 24.23
CA ALA A 420 10.24 0.71 25.28
C ALA A 420 10.13 2.12 25.89
N TYR A 421 11.10 3.01 25.59
CA TYR A 421 11.19 4.35 26.14
C TYR A 421 11.05 5.46 25.08
N MET A 422 10.72 5.11 23.83
CA MET A 422 10.51 6.10 22.77
C MET A 422 9.09 6.70 22.83
N PRO A 423 8.92 8.01 22.56
CA PRO A 423 7.60 8.65 22.49
C PRO A 423 6.66 8.13 21.38
N ALA A 424 7.18 7.35 20.42
CA ALA A 424 6.40 6.72 19.36
C ALA A 424 5.78 5.39 19.83
N VAL A 425 4.55 5.45 20.34
CA VAL A 425 3.81 4.28 20.85
C VAL A 425 2.98 3.64 19.72
N PRO A 426 3.12 2.32 19.44
CA PRO A 426 2.27 1.63 18.47
C PRO A 426 0.81 1.60 18.95
N GLY A 427 -0.14 1.70 18.02
CA GLY A 427 -1.57 1.67 18.36
C GLY A 427 -2.48 2.21 17.27
N VAL A 428 -3.75 1.78 17.29
CA VAL A 428 -4.79 2.25 16.36
C VAL A 428 -5.04 3.76 16.49
N GLU A 429 -4.95 4.32 17.70
CA GLU A 429 -5.00 5.78 17.93
C GLU A 429 -3.86 6.51 17.21
N GLY A 430 -2.65 5.97 17.24
CA GLY A 430 -1.51 6.58 16.53
C GLY A 430 -1.66 6.54 15.01
N LEU A 431 -2.28 5.48 14.48
CA LEU A 431 -2.65 5.38 13.07
C LEU A 431 -3.76 6.38 12.70
N GLN A 432 -4.79 6.55 13.54
CA GLN A 432 -5.84 7.55 13.32
C GLN A 432 -5.26 8.98 13.34
N ASN A 433 -4.42 9.31 14.32
CA ASN A 433 -3.72 10.60 14.41
C ASN A 433 -2.90 10.92 13.14
N LEU A 434 -2.20 9.92 12.59
CA LEU A 434 -1.48 10.08 11.32
C LEU A 434 -2.44 10.27 10.13
N LEU A 435 -3.53 9.51 10.03
CA LEU A 435 -4.50 9.62 8.95
C LEU A 435 -5.15 11.01 8.90
N ASP A 436 -5.62 11.49 10.06
CA ASP A 436 -6.25 12.80 10.19
C ASP A 436 -5.26 13.95 9.97
N GLY A 437 -4.03 13.82 10.48
CA GLY A 437 -2.97 14.83 10.34
C GLY A 437 -2.30 14.88 8.96
N PHE A 438 -2.29 13.78 8.19
CA PHE A 438 -1.51 13.69 6.95
C PHE A 438 -2.35 13.74 5.67
N LEU A 439 -3.41 12.92 5.52
CA LEU A 439 -4.01 12.67 4.20
C LEU A 439 -4.55 13.94 3.53
N CYS A 440 -5.31 14.74 4.26
CA CYS A 440 -5.90 15.97 3.72
C CYS A 440 -4.84 17.06 3.48
N GLN A 441 -3.85 17.18 4.37
CA GLN A 441 -2.73 18.11 4.20
C GLN A 441 -1.90 17.74 2.95
N ALA A 442 -1.49 16.49 2.81
CA ALA A 442 -0.69 16.00 1.70
C ALA A 442 -1.42 16.16 0.36
N ASN A 443 -2.72 15.85 0.30
CA ASN A 443 -3.53 16.03 -0.91
C ASN A 443 -3.66 17.51 -1.30
N GLN A 444 -3.90 18.41 -0.34
CA GLN A 444 -3.94 19.87 -0.58
C GLN A 444 -2.59 20.42 -1.05
N GLN A 445 -1.50 19.95 -0.45
CA GLN A 445 -0.12 20.30 -0.84
C GLN A 445 0.33 19.59 -2.14
N ARG A 446 -0.54 18.78 -2.77
CA ARG A 446 -0.25 17.96 -3.97
C ARG A 446 0.97 17.04 -3.80
N MET A 447 1.29 16.68 -2.56
CA MET A 447 2.34 15.73 -2.23
C MET A 447 1.92 14.34 -2.69
N LYS A 448 2.76 13.70 -3.50
CA LYS A 448 2.53 12.36 -4.02
C LYS A 448 3.04 11.34 -3.01
N TYR A 449 2.24 10.35 -2.62
CA TYR A 449 2.66 9.39 -1.60
C TYR A 449 2.11 7.97 -1.73
N PHE A 450 2.82 7.03 -1.11
CA PHE A 450 2.37 5.66 -0.89
C PHE A 450 2.33 5.33 0.61
N PHE A 451 1.13 5.27 1.17
CA PHE A 451 0.92 4.90 2.57
C PHE A 451 1.31 3.42 2.79
N ALA A 452 1.89 3.07 3.94
CA ALA A 452 2.19 1.70 4.33
C ALA A 452 1.30 1.30 5.52
N SER A 453 0.55 0.20 5.44
CA SER A 453 0.28 -0.71 4.31
C SER A 453 -1.21 -0.95 4.13
N ALA A 454 -1.60 -1.62 3.04
CA ALA A 454 -2.96 -2.12 2.89
C ALA A 454 -3.32 -3.05 4.06
N TYR A 455 -2.58 -4.15 4.22
CA TYR A 455 -2.88 -5.22 5.19
C TYR A 455 -1.75 -5.38 6.20
N ASP A 456 -2.09 -5.93 7.37
CA ASP A 456 -1.11 -6.53 8.28
C ASP A 456 -0.46 -7.76 7.64
N GLU A 457 0.81 -7.98 7.97
CA GLU A 457 1.67 -8.98 7.33
C GLU A 457 2.27 -9.95 8.36
N PRO A 458 1.49 -10.92 8.91
CA PRO A 458 1.98 -11.88 9.91
C PRO A 458 3.19 -12.72 9.46
N TRP A 459 3.44 -12.82 8.15
CA TRP A 459 4.63 -13.47 7.60
C TRP A 459 5.93 -12.76 8.00
N LYS A 460 5.88 -11.46 8.36
CA LYS A 460 7.02 -10.67 8.85
C LYS A 460 7.38 -10.88 10.32
N THR A 461 6.68 -11.76 11.04
CA THR A 461 6.93 -12.05 12.47
C THR A 461 8.39 -12.41 12.80
N TYR A 462 9.14 -12.99 11.86
CA TYR A 462 10.58 -13.29 12.01
C TYR A 462 11.49 -12.04 12.08
N LEU A 463 11.01 -10.86 11.70
CA LEU A 463 11.73 -9.59 11.83
C LEU A 463 11.61 -9.00 13.24
N GLY A 464 10.51 -9.30 13.94
CA GLY A 464 10.19 -8.74 15.26
C GLY A 464 9.64 -7.31 15.21
N GLY A 465 9.40 -6.73 16.40
CA GLY A 465 8.93 -5.35 16.56
C GLY A 465 7.61 -5.06 15.81
N PHE A 466 7.61 -3.93 15.08
CA PHE A 466 6.44 -3.36 14.41
C PHE A 466 6.02 -4.07 13.12
N GLU A 467 6.92 -4.85 12.51
CA GLU A 467 6.81 -5.26 11.11
C GLU A 467 5.53 -6.00 10.68
N PRO A 468 4.85 -6.79 11.53
CA PRO A 468 3.58 -7.40 11.17
C PRO A 468 2.38 -6.45 11.08
N TYR A 469 2.43 -5.23 11.66
CA TYR A 469 1.25 -4.51 12.15
C TYR A 469 0.95 -3.16 11.48
N TRP A 470 1.47 -2.92 10.28
CA TRP A 470 1.38 -1.64 9.55
C TRP A 470 0.06 -1.42 8.78
N GLY A 471 -0.85 -2.39 8.74
CA GLY A 471 -2.04 -2.34 7.87
C GLY A 471 -3.09 -1.30 8.27
N LEU A 472 -3.77 -0.73 7.28
CA LEU A 472 -5.10 -0.10 7.45
C LEU A 472 -6.16 -1.15 7.75
N PHE A 473 -6.02 -2.31 7.11
CA PHE A 473 -6.80 -3.52 7.34
C PHE A 473 -5.97 -4.53 8.15
N ASP A 474 -6.62 -5.41 8.90
CA ASP A 474 -5.98 -6.55 9.55
C ASP A 474 -5.56 -7.64 8.53
N SER A 475 -4.98 -8.74 9.02
CA SER A 475 -4.56 -9.86 8.19
C SER A 475 -5.72 -10.70 7.64
N ASN A 476 -6.96 -10.45 8.10
CA ASN A 476 -8.21 -11.01 7.59
C ASN A 476 -8.92 -10.03 6.64
N LYS A 477 -8.24 -8.97 6.19
CA LYS A 477 -8.74 -7.90 5.31
C LYS A 477 -9.91 -7.09 5.90
N GLN A 478 -10.11 -7.12 7.21
CA GLN A 478 -11.09 -6.27 7.91
C GLN A 478 -10.48 -4.90 8.19
N LEU A 479 -11.20 -3.82 7.87
CA LEU A 479 -10.74 -2.47 8.20
C LEU A 479 -10.64 -2.36 9.73
N LYS A 480 -9.50 -1.89 10.24
CA LYS A 480 -9.30 -1.66 11.68
C LYS A 480 -10.27 -0.58 12.17
N ASN A 481 -10.34 -0.35 13.49
CA ASN A 481 -11.23 0.65 14.09
C ASN A 481 -10.76 2.09 13.79
N LEU A 482 -10.96 2.52 12.54
CA LEU A 482 -10.48 3.75 11.93
C LEU A 482 -11.62 4.49 11.25
N THR A 483 -11.56 5.82 11.26
CA THR A 483 -12.42 6.69 10.44
C THR A 483 -11.55 7.28 9.34
N LEU A 484 -11.83 6.92 8.08
CA LEU A 484 -11.03 7.38 6.94
C LEU A 484 -11.53 8.76 6.45
N PRO A 485 -10.76 9.85 6.61
CA PRO A 485 -11.22 11.20 6.27
C PRO A 485 -11.43 11.34 4.77
N LEU A 486 -12.44 12.11 4.36
CA LEU A 486 -12.72 12.40 2.95
C LEU A 486 -11.81 13.53 2.43
N CYS A 487 -10.66 13.14 1.88
CA CYS A 487 -9.63 14.06 1.39
C CYS A 487 -9.59 14.04 -0.14
N THR A 488 -10.46 14.82 -0.80
CA THR A 488 -10.54 14.86 -2.26
C THR A 488 -9.23 15.31 -2.90
N MET A 489 -8.66 14.47 -3.77
CA MET A 489 -7.65 14.92 -4.74
C MET A 489 -8.36 15.55 -5.94
N ASP A 490 -7.84 16.68 -6.45
CA ASP A 490 -8.28 17.25 -7.73
C ASP A 490 -8.18 16.18 -8.83
N ALA A 491 -9.23 16.00 -9.64
CA ALA A 491 -9.30 14.92 -10.63
C ALA A 491 -8.35 15.08 -11.85
N VAL A 492 -7.47 16.09 -11.82
CA VAL A 492 -6.65 16.56 -12.95
C VAL A 492 -5.19 16.09 -12.83
N GLU A 493 -4.98 14.77 -12.87
CA GLU A 493 -3.73 14.21 -13.39
C GLU A 493 -3.97 13.69 -14.81
N HIS A 494 -3.74 14.52 -15.82
CA HIS A 494 -3.58 14.03 -17.20
C HIS A 494 -2.42 13.02 -17.25
N HIS A 495 -2.59 11.96 -18.04
CA HIS A 495 -1.68 10.81 -18.14
C HIS A 495 -0.74 10.91 -19.34
#